data_AF-A0A2P5N801-F1
#
_entry.id   AF-A0A2P5N801-F1
#
_cell.length_a   1.000
_cell.length_b   1.000
_cell.length_c   1.000
_cell.angle_alpha   90.00
_cell.angle_beta   90.00
_cell.angle_gamma   90.00
#
_symmetry.space_group_name_H-M   'P 1'
#
loop_
_entity.id
_entity.type
_entity.pdbx_description
1 polymer ?
#
loop_
_entity_poly.entity_id
_entity_poly.type
_entity_poly.pdbx_seq_one_letter_code
_entity_poly.pdbx_strand_id
1 'polypeptide(L)'
;MSEFTVTLPSGKVWSPQFVEYINQESCIGCGRCFKVCGREVLEMVGINEDGDIVKLSEDEEDEYDKKVMSIANRDNCVGCEACAKICPKKCYTHDAVDLEQAA
;
A
#
# COMPACT_ATOMS: atom_id res chain seq x y z
N MET A 1 -2.35 -20.57 -14.88
CA MET A 1 -1.86 -19.96 -13.64
C MET A 1 -0.34 -20.09 -13.57
N SER A 2 0.35 -19.31 -14.38
CA SER A 2 1.80 -19.13 -14.28
C SER A 2 2.05 -17.94 -13.36
N GLU A 3 2.58 -18.22 -12.16
CA GLU A 3 2.90 -17.18 -11.18
C GLU A 3 4.21 -16.49 -11.52
N PHE A 4 4.26 -15.17 -11.36
CA PHE A 4 5.51 -14.42 -11.47
C PHE A 4 6.43 -14.75 -10.30
N THR A 5 7.62 -15.29 -10.57
CA THR A 5 8.60 -15.66 -9.54
C THR A 5 10.00 -15.16 -9.89
N VAL A 6 10.79 -14.91 -8.85
CA VAL A 6 12.18 -14.44 -8.93
C VAL A 6 13.08 -15.42 -8.18
N THR A 7 14.19 -15.83 -8.80
CA THR A 7 15.23 -16.61 -8.14
C THR A 7 16.22 -15.68 -7.45
N LEU A 8 16.31 -15.76 -6.12
CA LEU A 8 17.24 -14.96 -5.32
C LEU A 8 18.69 -15.46 -5.49
N PRO A 9 19.72 -14.65 -5.14
CA PRO A 9 21.12 -15.07 -5.21
C PRO A 9 21.45 -16.34 -4.40
N SER A 10 20.64 -16.65 -3.39
CA SER A 10 20.74 -17.90 -2.61
C SER A 10 20.21 -19.14 -3.33
N GLY A 11 19.62 -18.98 -4.53
CA GLY A 11 18.91 -20.04 -5.26
C GLY A 11 17.46 -20.24 -4.82
N LYS A 12 16.98 -19.51 -3.79
CA LYS A 12 15.59 -19.61 -3.33
C LYS A 12 14.65 -18.91 -4.32
N VAL A 13 13.54 -19.57 -4.65
CA VAL A 13 12.44 -18.97 -5.42
C VAL A 13 11.58 -18.11 -4.48
N TRP A 14 11.27 -16.90 -4.92
CA TRP A 14 10.41 -15.95 -4.22
C TRP A 14 9.32 -15.44 -5.17
N SER A 15 8.07 -15.45 -4.70
CA SER A 15 6.93 -14.86 -5.39
C SER A 15 6.63 -13.49 -4.76
N PRO A 16 6.80 -12.37 -5.49
CA PRO A 16 6.46 -11.05 -5.00
C PRO A 16 4.96 -10.91 -4.73
N GLN A 17 4.62 -10.17 -3.68
CA GLN A 17 3.24 -9.96 -3.23
C GLN A 17 2.93 -8.46 -3.28
N PHE A 18 2.16 -8.03 -4.27
CA PHE A 18 1.89 -6.63 -4.59
C PHE A 18 0.74 -6.10 -3.76
N VAL A 19 0.77 -4.79 -3.47
CA VAL A 19 -0.25 -4.18 -2.62
C VAL A 19 -1.53 -3.93 -3.42
N GLU A 20 -2.61 -4.58 -3.01
CA GLU A 20 -3.91 -4.46 -3.67
C GLU A 20 -4.81 -3.48 -2.93
N TYR A 21 -4.91 -3.65 -1.60
CA TYR A 21 -5.88 -2.93 -0.80
C TYR A 21 -5.35 -2.56 0.58
N ILE A 22 -5.81 -1.41 1.08
CA ILE A 22 -5.60 -0.94 2.45
C ILE A 22 -6.97 -0.74 3.10
N ASN A 23 -7.25 -1.47 4.18
CA ASN A 23 -8.44 -1.26 4.98
C ASN A 23 -8.34 0.09 5.72
N GLN A 24 -9.10 1.07 5.24
CA GLN A 24 -9.13 2.44 5.75
C GLN A 24 -9.90 2.60 7.08
N GLU A 25 -10.71 1.62 7.48
CA GLU A 25 -11.36 1.61 8.79
C GLU A 25 -10.38 1.26 9.90
N SER A 26 -9.49 0.30 9.63
CA SER A 26 -8.47 -0.15 10.58
C SER A 26 -7.21 0.71 10.56
N CYS A 27 -7.00 1.47 9.48
CA CYS A 27 -5.82 2.32 9.32
C CYS A 27 -5.90 3.54 10.25
N ILE A 28 -4.84 3.74 11.02
CA ILE A 28 -4.73 4.84 12.00
C ILE A 28 -3.79 5.96 11.55
N GLY A 29 -3.41 6.00 10.28
CA GLY A 29 -2.54 7.05 9.74
C GLY A 29 -1.13 7.12 10.34
N CYS A 30 -0.61 6.05 10.93
CA CYS A 30 0.67 6.10 11.67
C CYS A 30 1.94 6.35 10.80
N GLY A 31 1.83 6.35 9.47
CA GLY A 31 2.92 6.70 8.55
C GLY A 31 4.11 5.73 8.49
N ARG A 32 4.11 4.62 9.23
CA ARG A 32 5.25 3.66 9.23
C ARG A 32 5.46 2.99 7.87
N CYS A 33 4.36 2.64 7.22
CA CYS A 33 4.36 2.03 5.90
C CYS A 33 4.87 3.01 4.82
N PHE A 34 4.54 4.30 4.92
CA PHE A 34 5.11 5.35 4.08
C PHE A 34 6.64 5.41 4.22
N LYS A 35 7.13 5.50 5.45
CA LYS A 35 8.58 5.60 5.72
C LYS A 35 9.38 4.37 5.29
N VAL A 36 8.81 3.16 5.40
CA VAL A 36 9.52 1.94 4.97
C VAL A 36 9.47 1.74 3.45
N CYS A 37 8.52 2.37 2.76
CA CYS A 37 8.36 2.24 1.33
C CYS A 37 9.35 3.17 0.61
N GLY A 38 10.55 2.65 0.30
CA GLY A 38 11.56 3.39 -0.49
C GLY A 38 11.21 3.60 -1.97
N ARG A 39 9.93 3.43 -2.35
CA ARG A 39 9.43 3.50 -3.74
C ARG A 39 8.20 4.39 -3.89
N GLU A 40 7.84 5.13 -2.83
CA GLU A 40 6.78 6.14 -2.87
C GLU A 40 5.42 5.57 -3.34
N VAL A 41 5.15 4.29 -3.05
CA VAL A 41 3.90 3.61 -3.40
C VAL A 41 2.72 4.16 -2.59
N LEU A 42 3.00 4.65 -1.38
CA LEU A 42 2.00 5.03 -0.40
C LEU A 42 1.99 6.53 -0.19
N GLU A 43 0.83 7.08 0.17
CA GLU A 43 0.67 8.46 0.59
C GLU A 43 -0.30 8.56 1.76
N MET A 44 -0.25 9.67 2.50
CA MET A 44 -1.21 9.94 3.56
C MET A 44 -2.33 10.83 3.02
N VAL A 45 -3.57 10.46 3.29
CA VAL A 45 -4.77 11.17 2.86
C VAL A 45 -5.71 11.39 4.04
N GLY A 46 -6.59 12.39 3.92
CA GLY A 46 -7.72 12.57 4.82
C GLY A 46 -8.92 11.74 4.35
N ILE A 47 -9.81 11.41 5.28
CA ILE A 47 -11.15 10.90 4.99
C ILE A 47 -12.15 11.82 5.69
N ASN A 48 -13.17 12.27 4.95
CA ASN A 48 -14.28 13.09 5.47
C ASN A 48 -15.41 12.22 6.08
N GLU A 49 -16.48 12.87 6.57
CA GLU A 49 -17.60 12.19 7.24
C GLU A 49 -18.32 11.19 6.32
N ASP A 50 -18.33 11.46 5.02
CA ASP A 50 -18.95 10.64 3.99
C ASP A 50 -18.07 9.44 3.55
N GLY A 51 -16.81 9.37 4.01
CA GLY A 51 -15.86 8.31 3.66
C GLY A 51 -15.03 8.59 2.41
N ASP A 52 -15.15 9.77 1.81
CA ASP A 52 -14.40 10.19 0.65
C ASP A 52 -12.96 10.56 0.99
N ILE A 53 -12.06 10.26 0.05
CA ILE A 53 -10.64 10.56 0.18
C ILE A 53 -10.40 12.03 -0.20
N VAL A 54 -9.90 12.81 0.76
CA VAL A 54 -9.49 14.21 0.56
C VAL A 54 -7.97 14.34 0.63
N LYS A 55 -7.40 15.18 -0.22
CA LYS A 55 -5.97 15.48 -0.18
C LYS A 55 -5.69 16.35 1.04
N LEU A 56 -4.55 16.11 1.69
CA LEU A 56 -4.09 16.97 2.77
C LEU A 56 -3.45 18.21 2.14
N SER A 57 -4.22 19.27 1.90
CA SER A 57 -3.70 20.60 1.54
C SER A 57 -3.27 21.39 2.78
N GLU A 58 -2.36 22.35 2.59
CA GLU A 58 -1.98 23.32 3.63
C GLU A 58 -3.05 24.40 3.83
N ASP A 59 -3.94 24.58 2.84
CA ASP A 59 -5.10 25.45 2.95
C ASP A 59 -6.15 24.77 3.84
N GLU A 60 -6.42 25.38 4.99
CA GLU A 60 -7.20 24.89 6.15
C GLU A 60 -8.70 24.65 5.87
N GLU A 61 -9.14 24.61 4.62
CA GLU A 61 -10.57 24.51 4.24
C GLU A 61 -11.07 23.07 4.07
N ASP A 62 -10.17 22.08 3.95
CA ASP A 62 -10.57 20.67 3.84
C ASP A 62 -10.78 20.06 5.24
N GLU A 63 -12.02 20.04 5.72
CA GLU A 63 -12.41 19.29 6.92
C GLU A 63 -12.25 17.77 6.67
N TYR A 64 -11.39 17.11 7.45
CA TYR A 64 -11.22 15.66 7.47
C TYR A 64 -11.32 15.13 8.90
N ASP A 65 -11.99 13.99 9.09
CA ASP A 65 -12.19 13.39 10.41
C ASP A 65 -11.02 12.50 10.83
N LYS A 66 -10.41 11.82 9.87
CA LYS A 66 -9.29 10.90 10.13
C LYS A 66 -8.27 10.93 9.01
N LYS A 67 -7.01 10.70 9.39
CA LYS A 67 -5.89 10.50 8.46
C LYS A 67 -5.65 9.00 8.28
N VAL A 68 -5.56 8.56 7.03
CA VAL A 68 -5.25 7.18 6.68
C VAL A 68 -4.17 7.13 5.60
N MET A 69 -3.72 5.92 5.31
CA MET A 69 -2.76 5.65 4.24
C MET A 69 -3.52 5.18 2.99
N SER A 70 -3.11 5.67 1.83
CA SER A 70 -3.61 5.29 0.52
C SER A 70 -2.47 4.77 -0.38
N ILE A 71 -2.82 4.12 -1.49
CA ILE A 71 -1.90 3.68 -2.54
C ILE A 71 -1.90 4.76 -3.63
N ALA A 72 -0.80 5.50 -3.74
CA ALA A 72 -0.64 6.59 -4.71
C ALA A 72 -0.05 6.10 -6.04
N ASN A 73 1.03 5.33 -5.97
CA ASN A 73 1.84 4.92 -7.12
C ASN A 73 1.95 3.40 -7.15
N ARG A 74 0.87 2.70 -7.52
CA ARG A 74 0.83 1.23 -7.52
C ARG A 74 1.92 0.63 -8.42
N ASP A 75 2.20 1.26 -9.56
CA ASP A 75 3.20 0.80 -10.53
C ASP A 75 4.64 0.78 -9.98
N ASN A 76 4.91 1.51 -8.90
CA ASN A 76 6.22 1.49 -8.26
C ASN A 76 6.40 0.29 -7.31
N CYS A 77 5.33 -0.45 -6.99
CA CYS A 77 5.37 -1.55 -6.04
C CYS A 77 6.14 -2.75 -6.60
N VAL A 78 7.08 -3.28 -5.82
CA VAL A 78 7.87 -4.50 -6.18
C VAL A 78 7.48 -5.73 -5.38
N GLY A 79 6.35 -5.63 -4.68
CA GLY A 79 5.79 -6.72 -3.91
C GLY A 79 6.64 -7.24 -2.74
N CYS A 80 7.44 -6.37 -2.10
CA CYS A 80 8.33 -6.76 -0.98
C CYS A 80 7.62 -6.96 0.38
N GLU A 81 6.34 -6.59 0.48
CA GLU A 81 5.48 -6.65 1.68
C GLU A 81 6.01 -5.88 2.91
N ALA A 82 6.98 -4.98 2.74
CA ALA A 82 7.54 -4.22 3.86
C ALA A 82 6.46 -3.39 4.59
N CYS A 83 5.51 -2.84 3.83
CA CYS A 83 4.37 -2.09 4.35
C CYS A 83 3.43 -2.95 5.22
N ALA A 84 3.12 -4.19 4.80
CA ALA A 84 2.34 -5.13 5.61
C ALA A 84 3.07 -5.50 6.90
N LYS A 85 4.36 -5.84 6.79
CA LYS A 85 5.17 -6.30 7.94
C LYS A 85 5.32 -5.23 9.02
N ILE A 86 5.44 -3.96 8.63
CA ILE A 86 5.58 -2.86 9.60
C ILE A 86 4.23 -2.35 10.15
N CYS A 87 3.11 -2.71 9.52
CA CYS A 87 1.80 -2.19 9.89
C CYS A 87 1.30 -2.81 11.21
N PRO A 88 1.19 -2.03 12.31
CA PRO A 88 0.77 -2.58 13.61
C PRO A 88 -0.69 -3.05 13.60
N LYS A 89 -1.50 -2.53 12.67
CA LYS A 89 -2.91 -2.86 12.51
C LYS A 89 -3.19 -3.89 11.42
N LYS A 90 -2.14 -4.33 10.69
CA LYS A 90 -2.25 -5.31 9.60
C LYS A 90 -3.34 -4.96 8.57
N CYS A 91 -3.41 -3.69 8.17
CA CYS A 91 -4.47 -3.18 7.30
C CYS A 91 -4.36 -3.60 5.82
N TYR A 92 -3.39 -4.42 5.43
CA TYR A 92 -3.01 -4.62 4.04
C TYR A 92 -3.48 -5.96 3.49
N THR A 93 -3.98 -5.93 2.25
CA THR A 93 -4.08 -7.11 1.39
C THR A 93 -3.00 -7.03 0.32
N HIS A 94 -2.26 -8.11 0.14
CA HIS A 94 -1.33 -8.27 -0.97
C HIS A 94 -1.70 -9.50 -1.78
N ASP A 95 -1.36 -9.50 -3.07
CA ASP A 95 -1.59 -10.64 -3.95
C ASP A 95 -0.40 -10.91 -4.88
N ALA A 96 -0.28 -12.15 -5.33
CA ALA A 96 0.66 -12.50 -6.39
C ALA A 96 0.14 -12.01 -7.74
N VAL A 97 1.05 -11.72 -8.67
CA VAL A 97 0.65 -11.46 -10.06
C VAL A 97 0.52 -12.78 -10.81
N ASP A 98 -0.67 -13.01 -11.36
CA ASP A 98 -0.90 -14.00 -12.39
C ASP A 98 -0.39 -13.47 -13.74
N LEU A 99 0.57 -14.17 -14.35
CA LEU A 99 1.19 -13.74 -15.62
C LEU A 99 0.20 -13.70 -16.81
N GLU A 100 -1.02 -14.24 -16.64
CA GLU A 100 -2.09 -14.17 -17.64
C GLU A 100 -2.82 -12.82 -17.64
N GLN A 101 -2.65 -11.98 -16.60
CA GLN A 101 -3.30 -10.67 -16.45
C GLN A 101 -2.39 -9.49 -16.82
N ALA A 102 -1.12 -9.76 -17.12
CA ALA A 102 -0.12 -8.75 -17.47
C ALA A 102 0.06 -8.53 -18.99
N ALA A 103 -0.82 -9.11 -19.82
CA ALA A 103 -0.78 -9.09 -21.28
C ALA A 103 -1.89 -8.25 -21.92
#